data_AF-A0A821QPD6-F1
#
_entry.id   AF-A0A821QPD6-F1
#
_cell.length_a   1.000
_cell.length_b   1.000
_cell.length_c   1.000
_cell.angle_alpha   90.00
_cell.angle_beta   90.00
_cell.angle_gamma   90.00
#
_symmetry.space_group_name_H-M   'P 1'
#
loop_
_entity.id
_entity.type
_entity.pdbx_description
1 polymer ?
#
loop_
_entity_poly.entity_id
_entity_poly.type
_entity_poly.pdbx_seq_one_letter_code
_entity_poly.pdbx_strand_id
1 'polypeptide(L)'
;GFVYYSDEGYGIHKYNVDPNTNQNEQISFINTTNIWQGDSEGLALYTTSDKNGYLIITDQLEHGTIFHIYERQGTNSYIKSIKTRAVNTDGIEATSHSLNANFPHGVLIVMNEIEKNFLVYDWRDIEKELVSVNNSVYYVQLNLIYFILELC
;
A
#
# COMPACT_ATOMS: atom_id res chain seq x y z
N GLY A 1 5.41 0.99 -19.45
CA GLY A 1 5.13 0.67 -18.02
C GLY A 1 4.26 1.77 -17.44
N PHE A 2 3.98 1.74 -16.14
CA PHE A 2 3.26 2.83 -15.48
C PHE A 2 4.13 3.43 -14.38
N VAL A 3 4.04 4.75 -14.23
CA VAL A 3 4.57 5.46 -13.05
C VAL A 3 3.38 5.95 -12.24
N TYR A 4 3.48 5.78 -10.94
CA TYR A 4 2.61 6.36 -9.95
C TYR A 4 3.43 7.35 -9.14
N TYR A 5 2.85 8.51 -8.84
CA TYR A 5 3.43 9.42 -7.85
C TYR A 5 2.32 10.01 -7.01
N SER A 6 2.67 10.31 -5.77
CA SER A 6 1.79 11.00 -4.84
C SER A 6 2.04 12.50 -4.93
N ASP A 7 0.99 13.27 -5.13
CA ASP A 7 0.96 14.73 -4.94
C ASP A 7 0.30 14.95 -3.57
N GLU A 8 1.12 15.11 -2.54
CA GLU A 8 0.69 15.16 -1.13
C GLU A 8 -0.46 16.16 -0.93
N GLY A 9 -1.52 15.73 -0.24
CA GLY A 9 -2.75 16.52 -0.02
C GLY A 9 -3.71 16.63 -1.23
N TYR A 10 -3.28 16.20 -2.42
CA TYR A 10 -4.09 16.26 -3.65
C TYR A 10 -4.55 14.89 -4.12
N GLY A 11 -3.59 13.99 -4.34
CA GLY A 11 -3.90 12.64 -4.75
C GLY A 11 -2.82 11.93 -5.53
N ILE A 12 -3.19 10.79 -6.12
CA ILE A 12 -2.26 9.88 -6.74
C ILE A 12 -2.49 9.89 -8.24
N HIS A 13 -1.42 10.18 -8.97
CA HIS A 13 -1.44 10.18 -10.41
C HIS A 13 -0.92 8.86 -10.96
N LYS A 14 -1.48 8.43 -12.09
CA LYS A 14 -0.96 7.32 -12.89
C LYS A 14 -0.67 7.79 -14.29
N TYR A 15 0.54 7.56 -14.77
CA TYR A 15 0.96 7.87 -16.14
C TYR A 15 1.41 6.61 -16.85
N ASN A 16 1.11 6.51 -18.14
CA ASN A 16 1.84 5.59 -19.01
C ASN A 16 3.23 6.16 -19.25
N VAL A 17 4.24 5.30 -19.18
CA VAL A 17 5.63 5.68 -19.42
C VAL A 17 6.26 4.67 -20.36
N ASP A 18 6.69 5.15 -21.52
CA ASP A 18 7.56 4.44 -22.45
C ASP A 18 8.78 5.33 -22.73
N PRO A 19 9.98 4.95 -22.25
CA PRO A 19 11.17 5.78 -22.40
C PRO A 19 11.60 5.99 -23.87
N ASN A 20 11.04 5.22 -24.81
CA ASN A 20 11.33 5.34 -26.24
C ASN A 20 10.36 6.28 -26.97
N THR A 21 9.37 6.85 -26.27
CA THR A 21 8.37 7.74 -26.85
C THR A 21 8.19 8.98 -25.98
N ASN A 22 7.52 10.00 -26.52
CA ASN A 22 7.10 11.19 -25.76
C ASN A 22 5.67 11.06 -25.21
N GLN A 23 5.17 9.84 -25.03
CA GLN A 23 3.83 9.63 -24.48
C GLN A 23 3.84 9.85 -22.97
N ASN A 24 3.19 10.94 -22.54
CA ASN A 24 3.06 11.34 -21.14
C ASN A 24 1.58 11.54 -20.76
N GLU A 25 0.72 10.63 -21.18
CA GLU A 25 -0.71 10.70 -20.90
C GLU A 25 -1.03 10.21 -19.48
N GLN A 26 -1.78 11.04 -18.74
CA GLN A 26 -2.33 10.65 -17.46
C GLN A 26 -3.47 9.66 -17.69
N ILE A 27 -3.35 8.48 -17.10
CA ILE A 27 -4.30 7.37 -17.25
C ILE A 27 -5.41 7.44 -16.20
N SER A 28 -5.07 7.82 -14.97
CA SER A 28 -6.02 7.98 -13.88
C SER A 28 -5.51 8.95 -12.82
N PHE A 29 -6.45 9.42 -12.00
CA PHE A 29 -6.21 10.24 -10.82
C PHE A 29 -7.07 9.71 -9.68
N ILE A 30 -6.46 9.45 -8.53
CA ILE A 30 -7.17 9.15 -7.29
C ILE A 30 -7.15 10.41 -6.45
N ASN A 31 -8.29 11.10 -6.35
CA ASN A 31 -8.43 12.31 -5.54
C ASN A 31 -8.48 11.96 -4.05
N THR A 32 -7.71 12.67 -3.23
CA THR A 32 -7.66 12.48 -1.77
C THR A 32 -8.09 13.73 -1.00
N THR A 33 -8.08 14.91 -1.64
CA THR A 33 -8.45 16.18 -1.02
C THR A 33 -9.86 16.16 -0.43
N ASN A 34 -9.98 16.46 0.87
CA ASN A 34 -11.22 16.42 1.66
C ASN A 34 -11.90 15.03 1.72
N ILE A 35 -11.21 13.96 1.32
CA ILE A 35 -11.69 12.58 1.39
C ILE A 35 -10.89 11.82 2.43
N TRP A 36 -9.56 12.01 2.44
CA TRP A 36 -8.64 11.36 3.37
C TRP A 36 -8.37 12.25 4.57
N GLN A 37 -7.95 11.64 5.68
CA GLN A 37 -7.76 12.35 6.94
C GLN A 37 -6.36 12.96 7.05
N GLY A 38 -5.36 12.28 6.50
CA GLY A 38 -3.97 12.72 6.42
C GLY A 38 -3.45 12.66 4.98
N ASP A 39 -2.13 12.65 4.87
CA ASP A 39 -1.46 12.79 3.59
C ASP A 39 -1.30 11.46 2.86
N SER A 40 -1.44 11.51 1.52
CA SER A 40 -1.11 10.41 0.64
C SER A 40 0.41 10.34 0.46
N GLU A 41 1.04 9.36 1.09
CA GLU A 41 2.51 9.28 1.18
C GLU A 41 3.05 8.05 0.44
N GLY A 42 3.23 6.94 1.16
CA GLY A 42 3.75 5.69 0.65
C GLY A 42 2.87 5.04 -0.42
N LEU A 43 3.53 4.55 -1.46
CA LEU A 43 2.96 3.77 -2.56
C LEU A 43 3.66 2.42 -2.65
N ALA A 44 2.90 1.33 -2.75
CA ALA A 44 3.44 0.01 -3.06
C ALA A 44 2.58 -0.72 -4.11
N LEU A 45 3.23 -1.57 -4.91
CA LEU A 45 2.57 -2.44 -5.87
C LEU A 45 2.75 -3.90 -5.46
N TYR A 46 1.64 -4.58 -5.15
CA TYR A 46 1.64 -6.03 -4.97
C TYR A 46 1.20 -6.71 -6.27
N THR A 47 2.09 -7.45 -6.93
CA THR A 47 1.83 -8.01 -8.27
C THR A 47 1.32 -9.46 -8.20
N THR A 48 0.11 -9.72 -8.68
CA THR A 48 -0.44 -11.10 -8.78
C THR A 48 -0.22 -11.72 -10.15
N SER A 49 0.11 -10.89 -11.14
CA SER A 49 0.53 -11.27 -12.50
C SER A 49 1.20 -10.07 -13.16
N ASP A 50 1.60 -10.19 -14.43
CA ASP A 50 2.19 -9.09 -15.20
C ASP A 50 1.31 -7.83 -15.21
N LYS A 51 -0.01 -8.02 -15.25
CA LYS A 51 -0.99 -6.93 -15.42
C LYS A 51 -1.85 -6.66 -14.18
N ASN A 52 -2.12 -7.69 -13.38
CA ASN A 52 -3.01 -7.58 -12.22
C ASN A 52 -2.22 -7.45 -10.92
N GLY A 53 -2.93 -7.04 -9.89
CA GLY A 53 -2.39 -6.87 -8.55
C GLY A 53 -3.09 -5.74 -7.82
N TYR A 54 -2.42 -5.21 -6.82
CA TYR A 54 -2.94 -4.16 -5.96
C TYR A 54 -2.00 -2.97 -5.95
N LEU A 55 -2.58 -1.78 -5.95
CA LEU A 55 -1.92 -0.54 -5.56
C LEU A 55 -2.32 -0.26 -4.11
N ILE A 56 -1.34 -0.14 -3.23
CA ILE A 56 -1.52 0.19 -1.82
C ILE A 56 -1.02 1.62 -1.62
N ILE A 57 -1.84 2.43 -0.96
CA ILE A 57 -1.52 3.82 -0.65
C ILE A 57 -1.77 4.07 0.83
N THR A 58 -0.86 4.76 1.50
CA THR A 58 -1.03 5.17 2.89
C THR A 58 -1.77 6.49 2.99
N ASP A 59 -2.79 6.53 3.85
CA ASP A 59 -3.31 7.75 4.48
C ASP A 59 -2.61 7.87 5.84
N GLN A 60 -1.62 8.76 5.91
CA GLN A 60 -0.67 8.91 7.01
C GLN A 60 -1.34 9.53 8.24
N LEU A 61 -1.40 8.79 9.36
CA LEU A 61 -2.14 9.22 10.56
C LEU A 61 -1.41 8.94 11.88
N GLU A 62 -1.54 9.86 12.82
CA GLU A 62 -0.98 9.79 14.19
C GLU A 62 -1.60 8.67 15.04
N HIS A 63 -2.80 8.21 14.67
CA HIS A 63 -3.56 7.20 15.39
C HIS A 63 -3.83 5.97 14.52
N GLY A 64 -2.85 5.59 13.72
CA GLY A 64 -2.85 4.41 12.86
C GLY A 64 -3.05 4.77 11.39
N THR A 65 -2.04 4.59 10.56
CA THR A 65 -2.13 4.72 9.10
C THR A 65 -3.23 3.82 8.55
N ILE A 66 -4.02 4.35 7.61
CA ILE A 66 -4.97 3.57 6.82
C ILE A 66 -4.30 3.21 5.50
N PHE A 67 -4.40 1.94 5.10
CA PHE A 67 -4.05 1.52 3.74
C PHE A 67 -5.30 1.57 2.88
N HIS A 68 -5.28 2.40 1.84
CA HIS A 68 -6.27 2.36 0.76
C HIS A 68 -5.75 1.44 -0.34
N ILE A 69 -6.53 0.40 -0.64
CA ILE A 69 -6.17 -0.64 -1.60
C ILE A 69 -7.03 -0.49 -2.85
N TYR A 70 -6.37 -0.43 -3.99
CA TYR A 70 -6.96 -0.31 -5.32
C TYR A 70 -6.49 -1.46 -6.21
N GLU A 71 -7.24 -1.74 -7.27
CA GLU A 71 -6.73 -2.56 -8.37
C GLU A 71 -5.50 -1.90 -8.99
N ARG A 72 -4.49 -2.70 -9.38
CA ARG A 72 -3.32 -2.19 -10.12
C ARG A 72 -3.67 -1.88 -11.58
N GLN A 73 -4.50 -2.73 -12.18
CA GLN A 73 -4.93 -2.65 -13.57
C GLN A 73 -5.92 -1.50 -13.81
N GLY A 74 -6.20 -1.23 -15.09
CA GLY A 74 -7.21 -0.25 -15.50
C GLY A 74 -6.96 1.14 -14.93
N THR A 75 -8.01 1.77 -14.43
CA THR A 75 -8.00 3.12 -13.83
C THR A 75 -7.90 3.09 -12.31
N ASN A 76 -7.41 1.99 -11.72
CA ASN A 76 -7.31 1.76 -10.27
C ASN A 76 -8.65 1.84 -9.55
N SER A 77 -9.55 0.88 -9.80
CA SER A 77 -10.79 0.76 -9.03
C SER A 77 -10.49 0.56 -7.54
N TYR A 78 -11.20 1.28 -6.67
CA TYR A 78 -11.08 1.11 -5.21
C TYR A 78 -11.59 -0.27 -4.78
N ILE A 79 -10.88 -0.90 -3.83
CA ILE A 79 -11.23 -2.21 -3.29
C ILE A 79 -11.61 -2.10 -1.82
N LYS A 80 -10.67 -1.68 -0.96
CA LYS A 80 -10.87 -1.70 0.50
C LYS A 80 -9.91 -0.74 1.21
N SER A 81 -10.28 -0.35 2.43
CA SER A 81 -9.40 0.33 3.38
C SER A 81 -9.15 -0.55 4.60
N ILE A 82 -7.90 -0.58 5.07
CA ILE A 82 -7.48 -1.34 6.25
C ILE A 82 -6.76 -0.40 7.20
N LYS A 83 -7.26 -0.26 8.43
CA LYS A 83 -6.56 0.49 9.49
C LYS A 83 -5.49 -0.39 10.10
N THR A 84 -4.32 0.21 10.33
CA THR A 84 -3.18 -0.51 10.88
C THR A 84 -2.75 0.05 12.22
N ARG A 85 -1.78 -0.63 12.84
CA ARG A 85 -1.08 -0.13 14.03
C ARG A 85 0.09 0.80 13.69
N ALA A 86 0.51 0.86 12.43
CA ALA A 86 1.62 1.72 12.01
C ALA A 86 1.20 3.16 12.18
N VAL A 87 2.08 4.02 12.67
CA VAL A 87 1.78 5.44 12.89
C VAL A 87 2.70 6.30 12.04
N ASN A 88 2.13 7.37 11.46
CA ASN A 88 2.82 8.31 10.60
C ASN A 88 3.67 7.61 9.53
N THR A 89 3.04 6.65 8.84
CA THR A 89 3.72 5.91 7.78
C THR A 89 3.93 6.82 6.58
N ASP A 90 5.20 6.98 6.24
CA ASP A 90 5.67 7.56 4.99
C ASP A 90 5.85 6.40 3.99
N GLY A 91 7.06 5.82 3.88
CA GLY A 91 7.35 4.74 2.94
C GLY A 91 6.76 3.35 3.27
N ILE A 92 6.34 2.65 2.21
CA ILE A 92 5.94 1.23 2.22
C ILE A 92 6.54 0.47 1.03
N GLU A 93 6.66 -0.85 1.13
CA GLU A 93 7.08 -1.72 0.01
C GLU A 93 6.38 -3.09 0.11
N ALA A 94 5.99 -3.66 -1.03
CA ALA A 94 5.29 -4.93 -1.09
C ALA A 94 5.96 -5.92 -2.05
N THR A 95 5.94 -7.20 -1.68
CA THR A 95 6.33 -8.27 -2.59
C THR A 95 5.35 -9.43 -2.51
N SER A 96 5.00 -9.98 -3.66
CA SER A 96 4.25 -11.23 -3.81
C SER A 96 5.13 -12.46 -3.89
N HIS A 97 6.46 -12.29 -3.90
CA HIS A 97 7.39 -13.40 -3.95
C HIS A 97 7.43 -14.10 -2.59
N SER A 98 7.31 -15.42 -2.60
CA SER A 98 7.59 -16.26 -1.44
C SER A 98 9.01 -15.98 -0.94
N LEU A 99 9.14 -15.47 0.29
CA LEU A 99 10.45 -15.24 0.90
C LEU A 99 10.98 -16.50 1.58
N ASN A 100 10.09 -17.25 2.25
CA ASN A 100 10.37 -18.51 2.93
C ASN A 100 9.05 -19.18 3.35
N ALA A 101 9.13 -20.30 4.09
CA ALA A 101 7.95 -21.03 4.58
C ALA A 101 7.02 -20.21 5.50
N ASN A 102 7.54 -19.18 6.18
CA ASN A 102 6.74 -18.30 7.03
C ASN A 102 6.00 -17.23 6.22
N PHE A 103 6.59 -16.78 5.10
CA PHE A 103 6.02 -15.76 4.21
C PHE A 103 5.87 -16.27 2.77
N PRO A 104 5.01 -17.28 2.54
CA PRO A 104 4.88 -17.92 1.23
C PRO A 104 4.19 -17.03 0.20
N HIS A 105 3.44 -16.01 0.64
CA HIS A 105 2.79 -15.03 -0.25
C HIS A 105 3.51 -13.68 -0.21
N GLY A 106 4.73 -13.65 0.32
CA GLY A 106 5.48 -12.41 0.53
C GLY A 106 4.91 -11.55 1.64
N VAL A 107 5.23 -10.25 1.59
CA VAL A 107 5.05 -9.32 2.71
C VAL A 107 4.73 -7.90 2.22
N LEU A 108 4.17 -7.10 3.13
CA LEU A 108 4.13 -5.64 3.05
C LEU A 108 4.98 -5.08 4.21
N ILE A 109 5.98 -4.27 3.90
CA ILE A 109 6.87 -3.60 4.85
C ILE A 109 6.45 -2.14 4.98
N VAL A 110 6.37 -1.64 6.21
CA VAL A 110 5.69 -0.37 6.52
C VAL A 110 6.46 0.41 7.56
N MET A 111 6.84 1.65 7.24
CA MET A 111 7.46 2.57 8.20
C MET A 111 6.51 2.87 9.37
N ASN A 112 7.05 2.91 10.59
CA ASN A 112 6.31 3.23 11.79
C ASN A 112 7.11 4.17 12.72
N GLU A 113 6.51 5.31 13.07
CA GLU A 113 7.18 6.35 13.84
C GLU A 113 7.32 6.02 15.33
N ILE A 114 6.30 5.45 15.98
CA ILE A 114 6.26 5.27 17.45
C ILE A 114 7.49 4.53 17.99
N GLU A 115 7.91 3.46 17.30
CA GLU A 115 9.08 2.65 17.68
C GLU A 115 10.28 2.87 16.75
N LYS A 116 10.16 3.80 15.78
CA LYS A 116 11.15 4.06 14.73
C LYS A 116 11.62 2.77 14.04
N ASN A 117 10.67 1.93 13.68
CA ASN A 117 10.91 0.62 13.10
C ASN A 117 10.12 0.43 11.81
N PHE A 118 10.28 -0.76 11.22
CA PHE A 118 9.45 -1.21 10.11
C PHE A 118 8.59 -2.39 10.58
N LEU A 119 7.28 -2.25 10.37
CA LEU A 119 6.35 -3.33 10.58
C LEU A 119 6.31 -4.20 9.33
N VAL A 120 6.38 -5.51 9.53
CA VAL A 120 6.27 -6.49 8.45
C VAL A 120 4.95 -7.23 8.58
N TYR A 121 4.12 -7.11 7.56
CA TYR A 121 2.83 -7.77 7.46
C TYR A 121 2.91 -8.95 6.50
N ASP A 122 2.48 -10.12 6.96
CA ASP A 122 2.28 -11.27 6.08
C ASP A 122 1.12 -10.96 5.13
N TRP A 123 1.38 -11.06 3.83
CA TRP A 123 0.38 -10.73 2.83
C TRP A 123 -0.89 -11.57 2.95
N ARG A 124 -0.80 -12.80 3.46
CA ARG A 124 -1.97 -13.67 3.68
C ARG A 124 -3.01 -13.05 4.59
N ASP A 125 -2.60 -12.22 5.55
CA ASP A 125 -3.56 -11.56 6.42
C ASP A 125 -4.24 -10.36 5.74
N ILE A 126 -3.55 -9.67 4.84
CA ILE A 126 -4.15 -8.65 3.96
C ILE A 126 -5.14 -9.32 2.99
N GLU A 127 -4.77 -10.45 2.39
CA GLU A 127 -5.66 -11.24 1.51
C GLU A 127 -6.96 -11.64 2.22
N LYS A 128 -6.89 -12.08 3.48
CA LYS A 128 -8.09 -12.39 4.27
C LYS A 128 -9.00 -11.18 4.41
N GLU A 129 -8.45 -9.99 4.61
CA GLU A 129 -9.23 -8.76 4.68
C GLU A 129 -9.85 -8.39 3.34
N LEU A 130 -9.16 -8.60 2.23
CA LEU A 130 -9.70 -8.30 0.89
C LEU A 130 -10.94 -9.13 0.55
N VAL A 131 -11.09 -10.34 1.12
CA VAL A 131 -12.23 -11.23 0.87
C VAL A 131 -13.31 -11.19 1.97
N SER A 132 -13.07 -10.48 3.07
CA SER A 132 -14.02 -10.43 4.20
C SER A 132 -15.22 -9.52 3.89
N VAL A 133 -16.43 -10.00 4.20
CA VAL A 133 -17.71 -9.33 3.84
C VAL A 133 -18.01 -8.12 4.73
N ASN A 134 -17.31 -7.97 5.85
CA ASN A 134 -17.49 -6.84 6.74
C ASN A 134 -16.60 -5.66 6.30
N ASN A 135 -17.25 -4.60 5.80
CA ASN A 135 -16.65 -3.30 5.44
C ASN A 135 -16.23 -2.46 6.65
N SER A 136 -16.30 -3.01 7.86
CA SER A 136 -15.85 -2.32 9.07
C SER A 136 -14.32 -2.34 9.12
N VAL A 137 -13.75 -1.19 9.46
CA VAL A 137 -12.32 -1.02 9.71
C VAL A 137 -11.95 -1.86 10.95
N TYR A 138 -11.49 -3.10 10.76
CA TYR A 138 -11.05 -3.94 11.87
C TYR A 138 -9.60 -3.61 12.24
N TYR A 139 -9.35 -3.57 13.54
CA TYR A 139 -8.00 -3.69 14.09
C TYR A 139 -7.52 -5.12 13.82
N VAL A 140 -6.82 -5.33 12.71
CA VAL A 140 -6.14 -6.61 12.52
C VAL A 140 -4.84 -6.52 13.27
N GLN A 141 -4.75 -7.27 14.37
CA GLN A 141 -3.46 -7.60 14.96
C GLN A 141 -2.77 -8.59 14.02
N LEU A 142 -2.20 -8.07 12.93
CA LEU A 142 -1.34 -8.81 12.02
C LEU A 142 -0.20 -9.39 12.86
N ASN A 143 0.00 -10.71 12.87
CA ASN A 143 1.03 -11.31 13.71
C ASN A 143 2.36 -10.63 13.40
N LEU A 144 2.91 -9.92 14.38
CA LEU A 144 4.16 -9.18 14.24
C LEU A 144 5.27 -10.23 14.41
N ILE A 145 5.68 -10.86 13.31
CA ILE A 145 6.55 -12.03 13.38
C ILE A 145 8.03 -11.63 13.48
N TYR A 146 8.44 -10.44 12.99
CA TYR A 146 9.81 -9.95 13.13
C TYR A 146 9.88 -8.42 13.29
N PHE A 147 10.63 -7.99 14.30
CA PHE A 147 11.14 -6.63 14.46
C PHE A 147 12.54 -6.61 13.82
N ILE A 148 12.76 -5.82 12.76
CA ILE A 148 14.13 -5.57 12.25
C ILE A 148 14.70 -4.42 13.09
N LEU A 149 15.44 -4.75 14.15
CA LEU A 149 16.05 -3.75 15.05
C LEU A 149 17.50 -3.42 14.66
N GLU A 150 18.13 -4.13 13.73
CA GLU A 150 19.53 -3.88 13.40
C GLU A 150 19.80 -4.01 11.89
N LEU A 151 19.70 -2.88 11.20
CA LEU A 151 20.49 -2.58 10.00
C LEU A 151 21.28 -1.29 10.28
N CYS A 152 22.21 -1.37 11.22
CA CYS A 152 23.36 -0.49 11.41
C CYS A 152 24.45 -1.25 12.16
#